data_AF-A0A6C0D976-F1
#
_entry.id   AF-A0A6C0D976-F1
#
_cell.length_a   1.000
_cell.length_b   1.000
_cell.length_c   1.000
_cell.angle_alpha   90.00
_cell.angle_beta   90.00
_cell.angle_gamma   90.00
#
_symmetry.space_group_name_H-M   'P 1'
#
loop_
_entity.id
_entity.type
_entity.pdbx_description
1 polymer ?
#
loop_
_entity_poly.entity_id
_entity_poly.type
_entity_poly.pdbx_seq_one_letter_code
_entity_poly.pdbx_strand_id
1 'polypeptide(L)'
;MTDWYINFSEKTNIDNSIINPYVELLKIVSTNKPIEDNIQTKVCQLENDYEENLKNLETICSDQEFINNFKSNNSLVILQKELEIIKILTKYALQNNQLDYNFFLASLKYIFQLSEVLRERLGQKEIVHDSKILVPNNLPRCSYKFCSYKDTCTYNYNATIKSQCYQDHYVHRMVSADLSILIAYIEQKYQDQNFVIHNKEILKTINTLSFVINHMESELRAKCMYLDEKEWEAQHYVKNVTS
;
A
#
# COMPACT_ATOMS: atom_id res chain seq x y z
N MET A 1 2.73 42.18 -1.90
CA MET A 1 3.18 42.03 -3.31
C MET A 1 2.66 43.16 -4.22
N THR A 2 1.64 43.92 -3.81
CA THR A 2 1.05 45.06 -4.54
C THR A 2 1.84 46.37 -4.44
N ASP A 3 2.57 46.60 -3.33
CA ASP A 3 3.14 47.91 -3.02
C ASP A 3 4.30 48.31 -3.94
N TRP A 4 5.06 47.33 -4.45
CA TRP A 4 6.15 47.59 -5.40
C TRP A 4 5.61 48.06 -6.76
N TYR A 5 4.51 47.46 -7.23
CA TYR A 5 3.94 47.76 -8.55
C TYR A 5 3.20 49.11 -8.58
N ILE A 6 2.50 49.45 -7.48
CA ILE A 6 1.88 50.77 -7.30
C ILE A 6 2.95 51.87 -7.30
N ASN A 7 4.05 51.67 -6.57
CA ASN A 7 5.18 52.60 -6.55
C ASN A 7 5.90 52.70 -7.91
N PHE A 8 5.90 51.63 -8.72
CA PHE A 8 6.45 51.64 -10.07
C PHE A 8 5.54 52.44 -11.02
N SER A 9 4.23 52.22 -10.98
CA SER A 9 3.26 52.94 -11.83
C SER A 9 3.13 54.42 -11.49
N GLU A 10 3.34 54.83 -10.24
CA GLU A 10 3.36 56.27 -9.88
C GLU A 10 4.58 56.99 -10.45
N LYS A 11 5.68 56.25 -10.72
CA LYS A 11 6.92 56.81 -11.26
C LYS A 11 6.97 56.80 -12.79
N THR A 12 6.19 55.94 -13.43
CA THR A 12 6.07 55.87 -14.90
C THR A 12 4.68 56.34 -15.28
N ASN A 13 4.55 57.45 -16.02
CA ASN A 13 3.30 58.12 -16.37
C ASN A 13 2.35 57.27 -17.28
N ILE A 14 1.99 56.07 -16.83
CA ILE A 14 1.20 55.07 -17.53
C ILE A 14 -0.27 55.36 -17.24
N ASP A 15 -1.09 55.34 -18.28
CA ASP A 15 -2.52 55.63 -18.20
C ASP A 15 -3.26 54.65 -17.27
N ASN A 16 -4.01 55.20 -16.31
CA ASN A 16 -4.83 54.47 -15.35
C ASN A 16 -5.88 53.55 -16.01
N SER A 17 -6.26 53.82 -17.27
CA SER A 17 -7.16 52.95 -18.04
C SER A 17 -6.56 51.56 -18.33
N ILE A 18 -5.23 51.46 -18.40
CA ILE A 18 -4.49 50.20 -18.61
C ILE A 18 -4.19 49.51 -17.27
N ILE A 19 -4.12 50.28 -16.18
CA ILE A 19 -3.74 49.80 -14.83
C ILE A 19 -4.88 49.02 -14.15
N ASN A 20 -6.12 49.52 -14.26
CA ASN A 20 -7.27 48.96 -13.54
C ASN A 20 -7.54 47.46 -13.83
N PRO A 21 -7.50 46.98 -15.08
CA PRO A 21 -7.74 45.56 -15.38
C PRO A 21 -6.71 44.62 -14.74
N TYR A 22 -5.43 45.02 -14.69
CA TYR A 22 -4.36 44.20 -14.10
C TYR A 22 -4.42 44.19 -12.57
N VAL A 23 -4.76 45.31 -11.95
CA VAL A 23 -4.98 45.38 -10.51
C VAL A 23 -6.21 44.55 -10.10
N GLU A 24 -7.26 44.53 -10.90
CA GLU A 24 -8.40 43.62 -10.70
C GLU A 24 -7.99 42.15 -10.84
N LEU A 25 -7.20 41.78 -11.85
CA LEU A 25 -6.69 40.42 -12.00
C LEU A 25 -5.82 39.99 -10.80
N LEU A 26 -4.94 40.87 -10.29
CA LEU A 26 -4.12 40.58 -9.11
C LEU A 26 -4.98 40.46 -7.83
N LYS A 27 -6.07 41.22 -7.74
CA LYS A 27 -7.07 41.07 -6.66
C LYS A 27 -7.78 39.72 -6.77
N ILE A 28 -8.20 39.30 -7.97
CA ILE A 28 -8.82 37.99 -8.21
C ILE A 28 -7.87 36.83 -7.85
N VAL A 29 -6.60 36.93 -8.24
CA VAL A 29 -5.57 35.93 -7.90
C VAL A 29 -5.32 35.88 -6.39
N SER A 30 -5.32 37.02 -5.69
CA SER A 30 -5.14 37.06 -4.23
C SER A 30 -6.39 36.63 -3.44
N THR A 31 -7.59 36.71 -4.03
CA THR A 31 -8.83 36.17 -3.46
C THR A 31 -9.03 34.67 -3.70
N ASN A 32 -8.22 34.02 -4.54
CA ASN A 32 -8.21 32.55 -4.69
C ASN A 32 -7.51 31.80 -3.54
N LYS A 33 -7.09 32.51 -2.49
CA LYS A 33 -6.62 31.98 -1.20
C LYS A 33 -7.44 30.83 -0.56
N PRO A 34 -8.79 30.75 -0.68
CA PRO A 34 -9.55 29.67 -0.05
C PRO A 34 -9.20 28.27 -0.57
N ILE A 35 -8.61 28.16 -1.76
CA ILE A 35 -8.21 26.88 -2.37
C ILE A 35 -6.91 26.37 -1.73
N GLU A 36 -5.94 27.26 -1.48
CA GLU A 36 -4.67 26.91 -0.82
C GLU A 36 -4.90 26.50 0.64
N ASP A 37 -5.76 27.22 1.38
CA ASP A 37 -6.08 26.88 2.77
C ASP A 37 -6.79 25.50 2.88
N ASN A 38 -7.63 25.15 1.90
CA ASN A 38 -8.32 23.85 1.84
C ASN A 38 -7.35 22.69 1.52
N ILE A 39 -6.43 22.90 0.56
CA ILE A 39 -5.40 21.91 0.23
C ILE A 39 -4.46 21.71 1.41
N GLN A 40 -3.99 22.79 2.03
CA GLN A 40 -3.10 22.72 3.20
C GLN A 40 -3.78 21.99 4.36
N THR A 41 -5.06 22.27 4.62
CA THR A 41 -5.82 21.59 5.66
C THR A 41 -5.92 20.08 5.40
N LYS A 42 -6.18 19.67 4.15
CA LYS A 42 -6.22 18.25 3.76
C LYS A 42 -4.86 17.57 3.89
N VAL A 43 -3.77 18.26 3.55
CA VAL A 43 -2.41 17.73 3.71
C VAL A 43 -2.09 17.51 5.19
N CYS A 44 -2.36 18.49 6.05
CA CYS A 44 -2.15 18.34 7.49
C CYS A 44 -2.99 17.20 8.09
N GLN A 45 -4.24 17.02 7.63
CA GLN A 45 -5.08 15.89 8.05
C GLN A 45 -4.45 14.55 7.66
N LEU A 46 -4.01 14.39 6.41
CA LEU A 46 -3.36 13.16 5.93
C LEU A 46 -2.04 12.85 6.64
N GLU A 47 -1.32 13.87 7.09
CA GLU A 47 -0.10 13.70 7.90
C GLU A 47 -0.46 13.22 9.31
N ASN A 48 -1.43 13.86 9.97
CA ASN A 48 -1.90 13.44 11.29
C ASN A 48 -2.45 12.02 11.28
N ASP A 49 -3.31 11.69 10.30
CA ASP A 49 -3.89 10.34 10.16
C ASP A 49 -2.79 9.28 9.98
N TYR A 50 -1.73 9.62 9.25
CA TYR A 50 -0.60 8.72 9.06
C TYR A 50 0.21 8.52 10.35
N GLU A 51 0.49 9.59 11.09
CA GLU A 51 1.20 9.49 12.37
C GLU A 51 0.42 8.68 13.40
N GLU A 52 -0.91 8.85 13.46
CA GLU A 52 -1.79 8.06 14.32
C GLU A 52 -1.75 6.58 13.93
N ASN A 53 -1.89 6.28 12.63
CA ASN A 53 -1.81 4.92 12.12
C ASN A 53 -0.45 4.25 12.40
N LEU A 54 0.65 5.01 12.32
CA LEU A 54 1.98 4.52 12.65
C LEU A 54 2.10 4.11 14.13
N LYS A 55 1.63 4.97 15.05
CA LYS A 55 1.61 4.68 16.50
C LYS A 55 0.72 3.48 16.84
N ASN A 56 -0.43 3.38 16.19
CA ASN A 56 -1.34 2.25 16.34
C ASN A 56 -0.65 0.95 15.89
N LEU A 57 0.07 0.98 14.77
CA LEU A 57 0.82 -0.16 14.28
C LEU A 57 1.97 -0.56 15.22
N GLU A 58 2.73 0.39 15.75
CA GLU A 58 3.77 0.13 16.76
C GLU A 58 3.21 -0.61 17.98
N THR A 59 2.01 -0.22 18.42
CA THR A 59 1.30 -0.87 19.53
C THR A 59 0.88 -2.29 19.16
N ILE A 60 0.27 -2.48 17.98
CA ILE A 60 -0.21 -3.78 17.49
C ILE A 60 0.95 -4.77 17.28
N CYS A 61 2.07 -4.32 16.71
CA CYS A 61 3.24 -5.16 16.47
C CYS A 61 3.88 -5.69 17.77
N SER A 62 3.54 -5.09 18.92
CA SER A 62 3.99 -5.52 20.23
C SER A 62 3.09 -6.59 20.87
N ASP A 63 1.91 -6.88 20.30
CA ASP A 63 0.91 -7.79 20.85
C ASP A 63 0.74 -9.07 20.00
N GLN A 64 1.27 -10.18 20.51
CA GLN A 64 1.18 -11.50 19.85
C GLN A 64 -0.24 -12.11 19.87
N GLU A 65 -1.12 -11.73 20.80
CA GLU A 65 -2.49 -12.27 20.85
C GLU A 65 -3.38 -11.72 19.73
N PHE A 66 -3.06 -10.51 19.25
CA PHE A 66 -3.87 -9.80 18.27
C PHE A 66 -4.05 -10.56 16.94
N ILE A 67 -3.05 -11.33 16.50
CA ILE A 67 -3.13 -12.12 15.26
C ILE A 67 -4.15 -13.24 15.38
N ASN A 68 -4.27 -13.87 16.56
CA ASN A 68 -5.27 -14.92 16.77
C ASN A 68 -6.69 -14.36 16.67
N ASN A 69 -6.90 -13.09 17.07
CA ASN A 69 -8.18 -12.40 16.90
C ASN A 69 -8.52 -12.11 15.43
N PHE A 70 -7.51 -11.94 14.56
CA PHE A 70 -7.74 -11.73 13.13
C PHE A 70 -8.06 -13.01 12.36
N LYS A 71 -7.64 -14.18 12.85
CA LYS A 71 -7.91 -15.47 12.19
C LYS A 71 -9.40 -15.78 12.07
N SER A 72 -10.24 -15.22 12.94
CA SER A 72 -11.70 -15.37 12.86
C SER A 72 -12.38 -14.44 11.86
N ASN A 73 -11.70 -13.38 11.40
CA ASN A 73 -12.29 -12.43 10.46
C ASN A 73 -12.37 -13.02 9.04
N ASN A 74 -13.29 -12.50 8.23
CA ASN A 74 -13.36 -12.87 6.82
C ASN A 74 -12.11 -12.41 6.05
N SER A 75 -11.85 -13.05 4.93
CA SER A 75 -10.63 -12.87 4.14
C SER A 75 -10.47 -11.46 3.58
N LEU A 76 -11.57 -10.74 3.31
CA LEU A 76 -11.51 -9.35 2.88
C LEU A 76 -10.98 -8.43 4.00
N VAL A 77 -11.47 -8.61 5.23
CA VAL A 77 -11.01 -7.82 6.39
C VAL A 77 -9.52 -8.06 6.68
N ILE A 78 -9.07 -9.31 6.60
CA ILE A 78 -7.64 -9.64 6.76
C ILE A 78 -6.80 -8.96 5.67
N LEU A 79 -7.23 -9.07 4.41
CA LEU A 79 -6.53 -8.49 3.26
C LEU A 79 -6.52 -6.95 3.27
N GLN A 80 -7.57 -6.32 3.78
CA GLN A 80 -7.61 -4.88 4.04
C GLN A 80 -6.60 -4.48 5.11
N LYS A 81 -6.43 -5.30 6.16
CA LYS A 81 -5.43 -5.04 7.19
C LYS A 81 -4.00 -5.18 6.65
N GLU A 82 -3.73 -6.18 5.81
CA GLU A 82 -2.45 -6.27 5.09
C GLU A 82 -2.17 -5.02 4.27
N LEU A 83 -3.19 -4.54 3.54
CA LEU A 83 -3.08 -3.36 2.67
C LEU A 83 -2.79 -2.08 3.47
N GLU A 84 -3.44 -1.92 4.62
CA GLU A 84 -3.22 -0.81 5.54
C GLU A 84 -1.75 -0.78 6.00
N ILE A 85 -1.26 -1.91 6.51
CA ILE A 85 0.09 -2.01 7.08
C ILE A 85 1.15 -1.81 6.00
N ILE A 86 1.02 -2.47 4.83
CA ILE A 86 2.02 -2.32 3.77
C ILE A 86 2.06 -0.89 3.20
N LYS A 87 0.93 -0.16 3.17
CA LYS A 87 0.90 1.25 2.77
C LYS A 87 1.63 2.14 3.78
N ILE A 88 1.44 1.89 5.08
CA ILE A 88 2.18 2.57 6.15
C ILE A 88 3.68 2.31 5.98
N LEU A 89 4.09 1.05 5.84
CA LEU A 89 5.50 0.70 5.64
C LEU A 89 6.11 1.28 4.38
N THR A 90 5.33 1.33 3.28
CA THR A 90 5.78 1.95 2.03
C THR A 90 6.08 3.43 2.23
N LYS A 91 5.17 4.18 2.87
CA LYS A 91 5.36 5.60 3.16
C LYS A 91 6.51 5.80 4.17
N TYR A 92 6.58 4.98 5.22
CA TYR A 92 7.64 5.01 6.22
C TYR A 92 9.02 4.82 5.60
N ALA A 93 9.17 3.81 4.72
CA ALA A 93 10.42 3.55 4.02
C ALA A 93 10.80 4.64 3.02
N LEU A 94 9.81 5.31 2.41
CA LEU A 94 10.08 6.44 1.50
C LEU A 94 10.54 7.71 2.25
N GLN A 95 9.99 7.95 3.44
CA GLN A 95 10.29 9.16 4.23
C GLN A 95 11.58 9.04 5.04
N ASN A 96 12.01 7.83 5.38
CA ASN A 96 13.12 7.60 6.31
C ASN A 96 14.26 6.83 5.65
N ASN A 97 15.49 7.36 5.75
CA ASN A 97 16.68 6.65 5.28
C ASN A 97 17.14 5.53 6.20
N GLN A 98 16.80 5.65 7.48
CA GLN A 98 17.08 4.67 8.52
C GLN A 98 15.74 4.26 9.11
N LEU A 99 15.42 2.98 8.99
CA LEU A 99 14.19 2.40 9.50
C LEU A 99 14.50 1.76 10.86
N ASP A 100 13.62 1.94 11.84
CA ASP A 100 13.77 1.21 13.11
C ASP A 100 13.71 -0.30 12.84
N TYR A 101 14.75 -1.03 13.27
CA TYR A 101 14.90 -2.45 12.94
C TYR A 101 13.75 -3.29 13.52
N ASN A 102 13.41 -3.07 14.78
CA ASN A 102 12.41 -3.87 15.49
C ASN A 102 11.02 -3.63 14.93
N PHE A 103 10.63 -2.37 14.78
CA PHE A 103 9.34 -1.98 14.22
C PHE A 103 9.17 -2.49 12.79
N PHE A 104 10.17 -2.28 11.94
CA PHE A 104 10.09 -2.67 10.54
C PHE A 104 10.00 -4.19 10.38
N LEU A 105 10.82 -4.95 11.11
CA LEU A 105 10.81 -6.40 11.08
C LEU A 105 9.51 -6.97 11.67
N ALA A 106 9.02 -6.43 12.78
CA ALA A 106 7.76 -6.84 13.39
C ALA A 106 6.58 -6.61 12.45
N SER A 107 6.55 -5.47 11.76
CA SER A 107 5.50 -5.16 10.78
C SER A 107 5.51 -6.11 9.58
N LEU A 108 6.71 -6.47 9.07
CA LEU A 108 6.82 -7.45 7.98
C LEU A 108 6.36 -8.85 8.42
N LYS A 109 6.74 -9.28 9.62
CA LYS A 109 6.29 -10.54 10.21
C LYS A 109 4.77 -10.57 10.39
N TYR A 110 4.19 -9.44 10.76
CA TYR A 110 2.76 -9.29 10.90
C TYR A 110 2.03 -9.49 9.57
N ILE A 111 2.46 -8.81 8.49
CA ILE A 111 1.89 -9.01 7.15
C ILE A 111 2.07 -10.46 6.71
N PHE A 112 3.25 -11.05 6.94
CA PHE A 112 3.53 -12.44 6.60
C PHE A 112 2.52 -13.40 7.24
N GLN A 113 2.21 -13.21 8.53
CA GLN A 113 1.26 -14.06 9.24
C GLN A 113 -0.17 -13.91 8.71
N LEU A 114 -0.59 -12.71 8.32
CA LEU A 114 -1.89 -12.51 7.66
C LEU A 114 -1.93 -13.21 6.29
N SER A 115 -0.85 -13.11 5.51
CA SER A 115 -0.75 -13.72 4.18
C SER A 115 -0.79 -15.24 4.28
N GLU A 116 -0.16 -15.81 5.30
CA GLU A 116 -0.21 -17.24 5.57
C GLU A 116 -1.62 -17.72 5.92
N VAL A 117 -2.38 -16.97 6.72
CA VAL A 117 -3.79 -17.30 7.00
C VAL A 117 -4.59 -17.35 5.70
N LEU A 118 -4.42 -16.36 4.83
CA LEU A 118 -5.13 -16.31 3.55
C LEU A 118 -4.65 -17.39 2.55
N ARG A 119 -3.35 -17.74 2.57
CA ARG A 119 -2.76 -18.83 1.78
C ARG A 119 -3.38 -20.17 2.17
N GLU A 120 -3.48 -20.44 3.46
CA GLU A 120 -4.06 -21.68 4.01
C GLU A 120 -5.54 -21.81 3.66
N ARG A 121 -6.32 -20.73 3.76
CA ARG A 121 -7.74 -20.70 3.36
C ARG A 121 -7.96 -21.12 1.89
N LEU A 122 -7.06 -20.68 1.00
CA LEU A 122 -7.09 -21.06 -0.41
C LEU A 122 -6.44 -22.43 -0.72
N GLY A 123 -5.89 -23.12 0.28
CA GLY A 123 -5.17 -24.38 0.09
C GLY A 123 -3.94 -24.25 -0.80
N GLN A 124 -3.31 -23.07 -0.84
CA GLN A 124 -2.15 -22.82 -1.69
C GLN A 124 -0.89 -23.43 -1.08
N LYS A 125 -0.10 -24.15 -1.88
CA LYS A 125 1.19 -24.70 -1.44
C LYS A 125 2.20 -23.59 -1.13
N GLU A 126 2.98 -23.79 -0.09
CA GLU A 126 4.12 -22.95 0.28
C GLU A 126 5.16 -22.92 -0.85
N ILE A 127 5.79 -21.75 -1.04
CA ILE A 127 6.95 -21.59 -1.94
C ILE A 127 8.17 -21.42 -1.05
N VAL A 128 9.05 -22.42 -1.07
CA VAL A 128 10.32 -22.38 -0.34
C VAL A 128 11.40 -21.85 -1.27
N HIS A 129 11.99 -20.71 -0.93
CA HIS A 129 13.15 -20.20 -1.63
C HIS A 129 14.43 -20.86 -1.10
N ASP A 130 15.37 -21.19 -1.99
CA ASP A 130 16.68 -21.67 -1.56
C ASP A 130 17.41 -20.53 -0.84
N SER A 131 17.71 -20.73 0.44
CA SER A 131 18.39 -19.77 1.32
C SER A 131 19.76 -19.36 0.81
N LYS A 132 20.37 -20.13 -0.10
CA LYS A 132 21.62 -19.78 -0.78
C LYS A 132 21.48 -18.65 -1.81
N ILE A 133 20.25 -18.23 -2.14
CA ILE A 133 19.95 -17.18 -3.13
C ILE A 133 20.05 -15.76 -2.52
N LEU A 134 20.25 -15.62 -1.21
CA LEU A 134 20.47 -14.32 -0.58
C LEU A 134 21.83 -13.73 -0.99
N VAL A 135 21.85 -13.13 -2.18
CA VAL A 135 23.00 -12.39 -2.71
C VAL A 135 22.97 -10.99 -2.07
N PRO A 136 24.10 -10.44 -1.61
CA PRO A 136 24.15 -9.17 -0.88
C PRO A 136 23.45 -7.97 -1.54
N ASN A 137 23.21 -8.04 -2.85
CA ASN A 137 22.68 -6.99 -3.71
C ASN A 137 21.44 -7.40 -4.53
N ASN A 138 20.88 -8.59 -4.33
CA ASN A 138 19.70 -9.03 -5.09
C ASN A 138 18.73 -9.81 -4.20
N LEU A 139 17.51 -9.29 -4.08
CA LEU A 139 16.43 -9.92 -3.34
C LEU A 139 15.53 -10.64 -4.36
N PRO A 140 15.55 -12.00 -4.41
CA PRO A 140 14.70 -12.74 -5.33
C PRO A 140 13.23 -12.45 -5.04
N ARG A 141 12.43 -12.27 -6.09
CA ARG A 141 11.00 -11.97 -5.97
C ARG A 141 10.20 -12.81 -6.93
N CYS A 142 8.99 -13.14 -6.52
CA CYS A 142 8.00 -13.76 -7.36
C CYS A 142 7.62 -12.85 -8.54
N SER A 143 7.25 -13.48 -9.65
CA SER A 143 6.74 -12.78 -10.83
C SER A 143 5.21 -12.85 -10.86
N TYR A 144 4.56 -11.71 -10.66
CA TYR A 144 3.10 -11.61 -10.58
C TYR A 144 2.50 -11.37 -11.98
N LYS A 145 1.59 -12.24 -12.42
CA LYS A 145 0.89 -12.12 -13.72
C LYS A 145 -0.62 -12.07 -13.50
N PHE A 146 -1.07 -10.97 -12.92
CA PHE A 146 -2.48 -10.74 -12.62
C PHE A 146 -3.40 -10.80 -13.85
N CYS A 147 -4.62 -11.28 -13.63
CA CYS A 147 -5.67 -11.28 -14.62
C CYS A 147 -6.09 -9.85 -14.97
N SER A 148 -6.10 -9.51 -16.25
CA SER A 148 -6.54 -8.19 -16.71
C SER A 148 -8.03 -7.94 -16.46
N TYR A 149 -8.83 -9.01 -16.35
CA TYR A 149 -10.27 -8.95 -16.14
C TYR A 149 -10.67 -8.84 -14.66
N LYS A 150 -9.75 -9.07 -13.73
CA LYS A 150 -9.97 -8.93 -12.27
C LYS A 150 -11.29 -9.63 -11.83
N ASP A 151 -12.12 -8.92 -11.06
CA ASP A 151 -13.42 -9.33 -10.53
C ASP A 151 -14.45 -9.72 -11.60
N THR A 152 -14.24 -9.29 -12.84
CA THR A 152 -15.09 -9.64 -14.00
C THR A 152 -14.60 -10.86 -14.78
N CYS A 153 -13.52 -11.51 -14.34
CA CYS A 153 -12.97 -12.69 -14.99
C CYS A 153 -13.97 -13.85 -15.01
N THR A 154 -14.54 -14.11 -16.18
CA THR A 154 -15.50 -15.20 -16.40
C THR A 154 -14.85 -16.57 -16.16
N TYR A 155 -13.57 -16.73 -16.51
CA TYR A 155 -12.88 -18.01 -16.33
C TYR A 155 -12.66 -18.40 -14.87
N ASN A 156 -12.49 -17.42 -13.97
CA ASN A 156 -12.37 -17.70 -12.53
C ASN A 156 -13.76 -17.75 -11.85
N TYR A 157 -14.64 -16.79 -12.16
CA TYR A 157 -15.86 -16.57 -11.37
C TYR A 157 -17.14 -17.16 -11.96
N ASN A 158 -17.15 -17.59 -13.22
CA ASN A 158 -18.31 -18.24 -13.79
C ASN A 158 -18.24 -19.77 -13.59
N ALA A 159 -19.12 -20.27 -12.72
CA ALA A 159 -19.24 -21.70 -12.43
C ALA A 159 -19.70 -22.54 -13.63
N THR A 160 -20.39 -21.95 -14.61
CA THR A 160 -20.88 -22.66 -15.81
C THR A 160 -19.76 -22.98 -16.81
N ILE A 161 -18.67 -22.21 -16.79
CA ILE A 161 -17.53 -22.40 -17.68
C ILE A 161 -16.68 -23.55 -17.13
N LYS A 162 -16.22 -24.48 -17.97
CA LYS A 162 -15.35 -25.59 -17.51
C LYS A 162 -13.87 -25.20 -17.43
N SER A 163 -13.42 -24.26 -18.26
CA SER A 163 -12.04 -23.78 -18.24
C SER A 163 -11.73 -22.89 -17.03
N GLN A 164 -10.45 -22.82 -16.69
CA GLN A 164 -9.91 -21.95 -15.64
C GLN A 164 -9.16 -20.76 -16.21
N CYS A 165 -8.99 -19.72 -15.39
CA CYS A 165 -8.08 -18.63 -15.69
C CYS A 165 -6.63 -19.11 -15.50
N TYR A 166 -5.74 -18.79 -16.42
CA TYR A 166 -4.30 -19.08 -16.31
C TYR A 166 -3.50 -17.92 -15.69
N GLN A 167 -4.17 -16.84 -15.32
CA GLN A 167 -3.58 -15.65 -14.72
C GLN A 167 -3.89 -15.60 -13.22
N ASP A 168 -3.10 -14.82 -12.50
CA ASP A 168 -3.17 -14.69 -11.06
C ASP A 168 -4.40 -13.87 -10.63
N HIS A 169 -5.06 -14.31 -9.56
CA HIS A 169 -6.16 -13.60 -8.90
C HIS A 169 -5.80 -13.33 -7.44
N TYR A 170 -5.71 -14.39 -6.63
CA TYR A 170 -5.25 -14.33 -5.24
C TYR A 170 -3.97 -15.15 -5.08
N VAL A 171 -2.85 -14.53 -4.75
CA VAL A 171 -1.49 -15.11 -4.79
C VAL A 171 -0.77 -15.03 -3.45
N HIS A 172 -1.51 -15.32 -2.39
CA HIS A 172 -1.03 -15.25 -1.01
C HIS A 172 0.25 -16.05 -0.78
N ARG A 173 0.41 -17.23 -1.39
CA ARG A 173 1.68 -17.98 -1.34
C ARG A 173 2.90 -17.22 -1.87
N MET A 174 2.73 -16.35 -2.87
CA MET A 174 3.83 -15.57 -3.45
C MET A 174 4.15 -14.36 -2.58
N VAL A 175 3.11 -13.72 -2.02
CA VAL A 175 3.27 -12.64 -1.04
C VAL A 175 4.02 -13.14 0.19
N SER A 176 3.60 -14.27 0.77
CA SER A 176 4.30 -14.90 1.90
C SER A 176 5.75 -15.22 1.58
N ALA A 177 6.02 -15.74 0.38
CA ALA A 177 7.36 -16.12 -0.02
C ALA A 177 8.29 -14.91 -0.17
N ASP A 178 7.84 -13.84 -0.83
CA ASP A 178 8.59 -12.59 -0.97
C ASP A 178 8.82 -11.91 0.41
N LEU A 179 7.83 -11.95 1.30
CA LEU A 179 7.97 -11.47 2.68
C LEU A 179 9.00 -12.29 3.45
N SER A 180 8.98 -13.62 3.33
CA SER A 180 9.91 -14.51 4.03
C SER A 180 11.37 -14.22 3.65
N ILE A 181 11.63 -13.97 2.36
CA ILE A 181 12.97 -13.59 1.87
C ILE A 181 13.36 -12.22 2.39
N LEU A 182 12.45 -11.24 2.36
CA LEU A 182 12.73 -9.90 2.83
C LEU A 182 13.06 -9.88 4.32
N ILE A 183 12.30 -10.62 5.12
CA ILE A 183 12.54 -10.84 6.55
C ILE A 183 13.94 -11.46 6.74
N ALA A 184 14.23 -12.56 6.06
CA ALA A 184 15.53 -13.24 6.16
C ALA A 184 16.71 -12.33 5.74
N TYR A 185 16.53 -11.53 4.69
CA TYR A 185 17.53 -10.56 4.24
C TYR A 185 17.80 -9.48 5.29
N ILE A 186 16.75 -8.94 5.90
CA ILE A 186 16.86 -7.91 6.94
C ILE A 186 17.56 -8.48 8.18
N GLU A 187 17.13 -9.66 8.63
CA GLU A 187 17.72 -10.35 9.77
C GLU A 187 19.21 -10.62 9.52
N GLN A 188 19.56 -11.21 8.38
CA GLN A 188 20.96 -11.53 8.07
C GLN A 188 21.87 -10.30 7.98
N LYS A 189 21.36 -9.18 7.44
CA LYS A 189 22.19 -8.00 7.13
C LYS A 189 22.23 -6.95 8.26
N TYR A 190 21.20 -6.89 9.10
CA TYR A 190 21.03 -5.81 10.08
C TYR A 190 20.75 -6.31 11.51
N GLN A 191 20.80 -7.61 11.81
CA GLN A 191 20.55 -8.15 13.17
C GLN A 191 21.33 -7.46 14.29
N ASP A 192 22.56 -7.03 14.04
CA ASP A 192 23.44 -6.41 15.04
C ASP A 192 23.31 -4.87 15.05
N GLN A 193 22.30 -4.33 14.36
CA GLN A 193 22.05 -2.90 14.21
C GLN A 193 20.64 -2.55 14.70
N ASN A 194 20.51 -1.38 15.33
CA ASN A 194 19.19 -0.86 15.73
C ASN A 194 18.37 -0.31 14.56
N PHE A 195 18.99 -0.18 13.37
CA PHE A 195 18.34 0.39 12.20
C PHE A 195 18.64 -0.41 10.93
N VAL A 196 17.68 -0.39 10.02
CA VAL A 196 17.83 -0.88 8.65
C VAL A 196 18.09 0.31 7.74
N ILE A 197 19.23 0.29 7.06
CA ILE A 197 19.48 1.25 5.97
C ILE A 197 18.67 0.80 4.77
N HIS A 198 17.58 1.50 4.47
CA HIS A 198 16.75 1.15 3.32
C HIS A 198 17.58 1.27 2.04
N ASN A 199 17.38 0.32 1.13
CA ASN A 199 18.09 0.27 -0.14
C ASN A 199 17.08 0.05 -1.26
N LYS A 200 17.55 0.15 -2.51
CA LYS A 200 16.68 0.03 -3.69
C LYS A 200 15.94 -1.32 -3.74
N GLU A 201 16.52 -2.41 -3.26
CA GLU A 201 15.86 -3.72 -3.27
C GLU A 201 14.77 -3.83 -2.20
N ILE A 202 15.00 -3.29 -0.99
CA ILE A 202 13.96 -3.19 0.06
C ILE A 202 12.77 -2.37 -0.47
N LEU A 203 13.04 -1.18 -1.01
CA LEU A 203 12.01 -0.29 -1.55
C LEU A 203 11.25 -0.94 -2.70
N LYS A 204 11.94 -1.56 -3.66
CA LYS A 204 11.29 -2.28 -4.76
C LYS A 204 10.39 -3.40 -4.25
N THR A 205 10.85 -4.15 -3.25
CA THR A 205 10.11 -5.29 -2.69
C THR A 205 8.83 -4.81 -2.01
N ILE A 206 8.92 -3.81 -1.13
CA ILE A 206 7.75 -3.25 -0.43
C ILE A 206 6.75 -2.61 -1.40
N ASN A 207 7.22 -1.85 -2.38
CA ASN A 207 6.34 -1.29 -3.41
C ASN A 207 5.65 -2.39 -4.24
N THR A 208 6.37 -3.48 -4.55
CA THR A 208 5.81 -4.63 -5.26
C THR A 208 4.72 -5.29 -4.42
N LEU A 209 5.00 -5.58 -3.14
CA LEU A 209 4.04 -6.16 -2.20
C LEU A 209 2.80 -5.26 -2.05
N SER A 210 2.98 -3.94 -1.91
CA SER A 210 1.88 -2.98 -1.83
C SER A 210 1.00 -3.03 -3.08
N PHE A 211 1.60 -3.10 -4.28
CA PHE A 211 0.85 -3.22 -5.53
C PHE A 211 0.05 -4.53 -5.60
N VAL A 212 0.68 -5.66 -5.24
CA VAL A 212 0.10 -7.00 -5.30
C VAL A 212 -1.07 -7.13 -4.31
N ILE A 213 -0.87 -6.73 -3.05
CA ILE A 213 -1.91 -6.76 -2.01
C ILE A 213 -3.07 -5.84 -2.41
N ASN A 214 -2.79 -4.63 -2.91
CA ASN A 214 -3.83 -3.71 -3.38
C ASN A 214 -4.65 -4.28 -4.54
N HIS A 215 -4.02 -5.02 -5.46
CA HIS A 215 -4.71 -5.68 -6.56
C HIS A 215 -5.70 -6.71 -6.05
N MET A 216 -5.25 -7.63 -5.19
CA MET A 216 -6.08 -8.67 -4.59
C MET A 216 -7.22 -8.09 -3.75
N GLU A 217 -6.93 -7.07 -2.94
CA GLU A 217 -7.93 -6.40 -2.11
C GLU A 217 -9.00 -5.74 -2.96
N SER A 218 -8.60 -4.99 -3.99
CA SER A 218 -9.54 -4.29 -4.87
C SER A 218 -10.45 -5.27 -5.60
N GLU A 219 -9.90 -6.40 -6.03
CA GLU A 219 -10.65 -7.45 -6.70
C GLU A 219 -11.66 -8.11 -5.75
N LEU A 220 -11.24 -8.54 -4.56
CA LEU A 220 -12.15 -9.15 -3.58
C LEU A 220 -13.21 -8.15 -3.08
N ARG A 221 -12.83 -6.90 -2.81
CA ARG A 221 -13.76 -5.84 -2.40
C ARG A 221 -14.85 -5.63 -3.45
N ALA A 222 -14.50 -5.61 -4.73
CA ALA A 222 -15.48 -5.47 -5.81
C ALA A 222 -16.49 -6.63 -5.82
N LYS A 223 -16.02 -7.87 -5.57
CA LYS A 223 -16.88 -9.05 -5.44
C LYS A 223 -17.83 -8.98 -4.24
N CYS A 224 -17.41 -8.36 -3.14
CA CYS A 224 -18.19 -8.25 -1.91
C CYS A 224 -19.10 -7.01 -1.85
N MET A 225 -18.98 -6.06 -2.79
CA MET A 225 -19.60 -4.72 -2.72
C MET A 225 -21.12 -4.72 -2.47
N TYR A 226 -21.83 -5.74 -2.97
CA TYR A 226 -23.30 -5.83 -2.88
C TYR A 226 -23.78 -7.05 -2.08
N LEU A 227 -22.89 -7.68 -1.32
CA LEU A 227 -23.18 -8.88 -0.53
C LEU A 227 -23.17 -8.56 0.97
N ASP A 228 -23.95 -9.32 1.74
CA ASP A 228 -23.87 -9.26 3.19
C ASP A 228 -22.50 -9.79 3.66
N GLU A 229 -21.98 -9.27 4.78
CA GLU A 229 -20.66 -9.66 5.29
C GLU A 229 -20.51 -11.17 5.53
N LYS A 230 -21.60 -11.83 5.92
CA LYS A 230 -21.66 -13.30 6.08
C LYS A 230 -21.34 -14.10 4.81
N GLU A 231 -21.45 -13.46 3.64
CA GLU A 231 -21.23 -14.07 2.32
C GLU A 231 -19.85 -13.74 1.74
N TRP A 232 -19.10 -12.82 2.37
CA TRP A 232 -17.83 -12.33 1.82
C TRP A 232 -16.78 -13.44 1.71
N GLU A 233 -16.71 -14.35 2.67
CA GLU A 233 -15.74 -15.46 2.64
C GLU A 233 -15.93 -16.35 1.40
N ALA A 234 -17.18 -16.57 0.98
CA ALA A 234 -17.49 -17.38 -0.19
C ALA A 234 -17.00 -16.76 -1.52
N GLN A 235 -16.66 -15.46 -1.53
CA GLN A 235 -16.08 -14.80 -2.69
C GLN A 235 -14.56 -14.96 -2.78
N HIS A 236 -13.89 -15.36 -1.70
CA HIS A 236 -12.44 -15.55 -1.70
C HIS A 236 -12.08 -16.96 -2.16
N TYR A 237 -12.00 -17.16 -3.47
CA TYR A 237 -11.57 -18.43 -4.05
C TYR A 237 -10.81 -18.25 -5.36
N VAL A 238 -9.99 -19.26 -5.67
CA VAL A 238 -9.38 -19.42 -6.99
C VAL A 238 -9.92 -20.72 -7.57
N LYS A 239 -10.50 -20.64 -8.78
CA LYS A 239 -11.04 -21.82 -9.44
C LYS A 239 -9.89 -22.72 -9.91
N ASN A 240 -9.77 -23.88 -9.26
CA ASN A 240 -8.84 -24.92 -9.66
C ASN A 240 -9.56 -25.95 -10.54
N VAL A 241 -8.93 -26.40 -11.63
CA VAL A 241 -9.37 -27.61 -12.32
C VAL A 241 -9.13 -28.81 -11.39
N THR A 242 -10.21 -29.43 -10.90
CA THR A 242 -10.14 -30.79 -10.38
C THR A 242 -9.63 -31.68 -11.51
N SER A 243 -8.43 -32.23 -11.32
CA SER A 243 -7.87 -33.26 -12.19
C SER A 243 -8.58 -34.59 -11.91
#